data_AF-A0A7W0R344-F1
#
_entry.id   AF-A0A7W0R344-F1
#
_cell.length_a   1.000
_cell.length_b   1.000
_cell.length_c   1.000
_cell.angle_alpha   90.00
_cell.angle_beta   90.00
_cell.angle_gamma   90.00
#
_symmetry.space_group_name_H-M   'P 1'
#
loop_
_entity.id
_entity.type
_entity.pdbx_description
1 polymer ?
#
loop_
_entity_poly.entity_id
_entity_poly.type
_entity_poly.pdbx_seq_one_letter_code
_entity_poly.pdbx_strand_id
1 'polypeptide(L)'
;MHVDQALRTALRNFSTFFLIVALVTVTLNLLWGVVYQDVIATRDIHGDIQNLPKGEGVRGVGKGAIERARYGGWIVLALEAALLPLMLRATRRAAEADEAGHIPTALGSWGAVIGRRSRDSGDRRISVAFAMAAFAVVVWLLASLIGNLIAAVVSDGVAWVVVAGVRGVALALALPFALVGVIESKIRHRPSVDPV
;
A
#
# COMPACT_ATOMS: atom_id res chain seq x y z
N MET A 1 -1.07 -4.98 24.93
CA MET A 1 -2.44 -5.54 24.78
C MET A 1 -3.16 -5.06 23.52
N HIS A 2 -3.42 -3.75 23.31
CA HIS A 2 -4.15 -3.30 22.10
C HIS A 2 -3.35 -3.37 20.79
N VAL A 3 -2.03 -3.09 20.84
CA VAL A 3 -1.16 -3.24 19.66
C VAL A 3 -1.03 -4.72 19.27
N ASP A 4 -0.89 -5.62 20.25
CA ASP A 4 -0.84 -7.07 20.01
C ASP A 4 -2.11 -7.59 19.34
N GLN A 5 -3.27 -7.06 19.75
CA GLN A 5 -4.55 -7.38 19.11
C GLN A 5 -4.59 -6.88 17.67
N ALA A 6 -4.20 -5.62 17.42
CA ALA A 6 -4.14 -5.08 16.06
C ALA A 6 -3.18 -5.87 15.15
N LEU A 7 -2.03 -6.28 15.68
CA LEU A 7 -1.07 -7.11 14.96
C LEU A 7 -1.64 -8.51 14.67
N ARG A 8 -2.32 -9.13 15.65
CA ARG A 8 -2.98 -10.43 15.47
C ARG A 8 -4.08 -10.35 14.42
N THR A 9 -4.90 -9.30 14.41
CA THR A 9 -5.92 -9.05 13.38
C THR A 9 -5.29 -8.89 12.00
N ALA A 10 -4.21 -8.10 11.89
CA ALA A 10 -3.49 -7.89 10.64
C ALA A 10 -2.88 -9.18 10.08
N LEU A 11 -2.27 -10.00 10.94
CA LEU A 11 -1.61 -11.25 10.53
C LEU A 11 -2.62 -12.34 10.17
N ARG A 12 -3.69 -12.51 10.97
CA ARG A 12 -4.74 -13.51 10.71
C ARG A 12 -5.41 -13.31 9.35
N ASN A 13 -5.61 -12.05 8.96
CA ASN A 13 -6.29 -11.68 7.71
C ASN A 13 -5.33 -11.10 6.67
N PHE A 14 -4.03 -11.35 6.82
CA PHE A 14 -3.01 -10.67 6.02
C PHE A 14 -3.21 -10.88 4.53
N SER A 15 -3.48 -12.11 4.10
CA SER A 15 -3.71 -12.43 2.67
C SER A 15 -4.88 -11.62 2.09
N THR A 16 -5.98 -11.48 2.82
CA THR A 16 -7.15 -10.72 2.37
C THR A 16 -6.83 -9.22 2.29
N PHE A 17 -6.20 -8.65 3.31
CA PHE A 17 -5.81 -7.24 3.31
C PHE A 17 -4.75 -6.93 2.25
N PHE A 18 -3.76 -7.80 2.09
CA PHE A 18 -2.76 -7.74 1.04
C PHE A 18 -3.43 -7.70 -0.34
N LEU A 19 -4.37 -8.61 -0.62
CA LEU A 19 -5.08 -8.64 -1.90
C LEU A 19 -5.92 -7.37 -2.14
N ILE A 20 -6.58 -6.85 -1.10
CA ILE A 20 -7.34 -5.59 -1.19
C ILE A 20 -6.42 -4.45 -1.62
N VAL A 21 -5.26 -4.32 -0.99
CA VAL A 21 -4.32 -3.24 -1.30
C VAL A 21 -3.62 -3.48 -2.64
N ALA A 22 -3.14 -4.71 -2.88
CA ALA A 22 -2.40 -5.09 -4.09
C ALA A 22 -3.20 -4.82 -5.35
N LEU A 23 -4.51 -5.09 -5.34
CA LEU A 23 -5.39 -4.81 -6.49
C LEU A 23 -5.32 -3.36 -6.96
N VAL A 24 -5.04 -2.44 -6.05
CA VAL A 24 -4.90 -1.02 -6.37
C VAL A 24 -3.43 -0.66 -6.57
N THR A 25 -2.57 -0.88 -5.58
CA THR A 25 -1.19 -0.38 -5.61
C THR A 25 -0.37 -1.08 -6.69
N VAL A 26 -0.41 -2.40 -6.79
CA VAL A 26 0.35 -3.13 -7.80
C VAL A 26 -0.14 -2.74 -9.19
N THR A 27 -1.46 -2.73 -9.42
CA THR A 27 -2.05 -2.37 -10.71
C THR A 27 -1.66 -0.95 -11.15
N LEU A 28 -1.77 0.05 -10.25
CA LEU A 28 -1.41 1.42 -10.56
C LEU A 28 0.08 1.60 -10.86
N ASN A 29 0.94 0.94 -10.07
CA ASN A 29 2.39 1.03 -10.29
C ASN A 29 2.80 0.29 -11.56
N LEU A 30 2.21 -0.86 -11.88
CA LEU A 30 2.45 -1.56 -13.13
C LEU A 30 1.97 -0.76 -14.34
N LEU A 31 0.79 -0.14 -14.28
CA LEU A 31 0.29 0.75 -15.35
C LEU A 31 1.26 1.91 -15.59
N TRP A 32 1.76 2.54 -14.53
CA TRP A 32 2.80 3.56 -14.65
C TRP A 32 4.08 3.01 -15.27
N GLY A 33 4.52 1.82 -14.86
CA GLY A 33 5.66 1.12 -15.42
C GLY A 33 5.53 0.87 -16.93
N VAL A 34 4.35 0.43 -17.39
CA VAL A 34 4.05 0.22 -18.81
C VAL A 34 4.11 1.54 -19.59
N VAL A 35 3.48 2.60 -19.07
CA VAL A 35 3.42 3.90 -19.76
C VAL A 35 4.80 4.55 -19.90
N TYR A 36 5.70 4.31 -18.95
CA TYR A 36 7.04 4.90 -18.92
C TYR A 36 8.15 3.86 -19.09
N GLN A 37 7.86 2.72 -19.72
CA GLN A 37 8.80 1.60 -19.90
C GLN A 37 10.13 2.04 -20.53
N ASP A 38 10.09 2.92 -21.55
CA ASP A 38 11.29 3.39 -22.26
C ASP A 38 12.17 4.26 -21.37
N VAL A 39 11.55 5.02 -20.45
CA VAL A 39 12.27 5.88 -19.49
C VAL A 39 12.89 5.04 -18.39
N ILE A 40 12.24 3.96 -17.96
CA ILE A 40 12.75 3.06 -16.91
C ILE A 40 13.86 2.17 -17.48
N ALA A 41 13.65 1.54 -18.64
CA ALA A 41 14.62 0.69 -19.32
C ALA A 41 15.91 1.43 -19.71
N THR A 42 15.82 2.71 -20.12
CA THR A 42 17.02 3.51 -20.43
C THR A 42 17.72 4.03 -19.17
N ARG A 43 16.99 4.12 -18.05
CA ARG A 43 17.52 4.58 -16.76
C ARG A 43 18.41 3.53 -16.07
N ASP A 44 18.16 2.25 -16.31
CA ASP A 44 18.86 1.15 -15.65
C ASP A 44 20.31 0.91 -16.12
N ILE A 45 20.80 1.67 -17.11
CA ILE A 45 22.20 1.50 -17.52
C ILE A 45 23.19 2.03 -16.46
N HIS A 46 22.86 3.00 -15.58
CA HIS A 46 23.74 3.42 -14.48
C HIS A 46 22.94 3.89 -13.24
N GLY A 47 23.27 3.32 -12.07
CA GLY A 47 22.53 3.41 -10.80
C GLY A 47 22.45 4.78 -10.08
N ASP A 48 22.61 5.90 -10.77
CA ASP A 48 22.73 7.23 -10.15
C ASP A 48 21.53 8.16 -10.35
N ILE A 49 20.33 7.59 -10.41
CA ILE A 49 19.11 8.36 -10.66
C ILE A 49 18.64 9.20 -9.46
N GLN A 50 18.90 8.75 -8.24
CA GLN A 50 18.58 9.56 -7.06
C GLN A 50 19.57 10.72 -6.88
N ASN A 51 20.74 10.65 -7.52
CA ASN A 51 21.84 11.61 -7.41
C ASN A 51 21.99 12.52 -8.63
N LEU A 52 21.35 12.23 -9.77
CA LEU A 52 21.41 13.06 -10.96
C LEU A 52 20.81 14.46 -10.69
N PRO A 53 21.56 15.55 -10.98
CA PRO A 53 21.06 16.91 -10.85
C PRO A 53 19.76 17.09 -11.63
N LYS A 54 18.82 17.88 -11.08
CA LYS A 54 17.60 18.26 -11.80
C LYS A 54 18.00 18.92 -13.14
N GLY A 55 17.66 18.29 -14.27
CA GLY A 55 17.79 18.91 -15.59
C GLY A 55 18.79 18.27 -16.57
N GLU A 56 19.42 17.14 -16.24
CA GLU A 56 20.25 16.38 -17.18
C GLU A 56 19.48 15.24 -17.87
N GLY A 57 19.71 15.06 -19.17
CA GLY A 57 19.14 13.97 -19.97
C GLY A 57 20.12 12.81 -20.07
N VAL A 58 19.61 11.59 -20.16
CA VAL A 58 20.42 10.37 -20.35
C VAL A 58 20.38 9.97 -21.83
N ARG A 59 21.44 9.34 -22.35
CA ARG A 59 21.54 8.89 -23.75
C ARG A 59 20.25 8.14 -24.17
N GLY A 60 19.54 8.66 -25.18
CA GLY A 60 18.31 8.05 -25.70
C GLY A 60 16.99 8.56 -25.11
N VAL A 61 17.00 9.33 -24.02
CA VAL A 61 15.76 9.87 -23.40
C VAL A 61 15.90 11.37 -23.13
N GLY A 62 15.10 12.17 -23.83
CA GLY A 62 15.07 13.63 -23.67
C GLY A 62 14.59 14.06 -22.27
N LYS A 63 15.07 15.23 -21.81
CA LYS A 63 14.76 15.82 -20.48
C LYS A 63 13.26 15.82 -20.15
N GLY A 64 12.41 16.15 -21.14
CA GLY A 64 10.95 16.18 -20.96
C GLY A 64 10.31 14.80 -20.74
N ALA A 65 10.94 13.70 -21.13
CA ALA A 65 10.44 12.36 -20.83
C ALA A 65 10.74 11.94 -19.37
N ILE A 66 11.91 12.33 -18.84
CA ILE A 66 12.28 12.11 -17.43
C ILE A 66 11.38 12.92 -16.50
N GLU A 67 11.12 14.18 -16.85
CA GLU A 67 10.25 15.06 -16.06
C GLU A 67 8.79 14.57 -16.08
N ARG A 68 8.28 14.13 -17.24
CA ARG A 68 6.96 13.49 -17.35
C ARG A 68 6.85 12.20 -16.53
N ALA A 69 7.88 11.36 -16.52
CA ALA A 69 7.88 10.16 -15.67
C ALA A 69 7.84 10.52 -14.17
N ARG A 70 8.55 11.59 -13.76
CA ARG A 70 8.51 12.10 -12.38
C ARG A 70 7.12 12.62 -12.00
N TYR A 71 6.49 13.41 -12.86
CA TYR A 71 5.11 13.85 -12.67
C TYR A 71 4.13 12.68 -12.65
N GLY A 72 4.32 11.69 -13.53
CA GLY A 72 3.55 10.45 -13.53
C GLY A 72 3.63 9.72 -12.19
N GLY A 73 4.82 9.64 -11.58
CA GLY A 73 4.99 9.06 -10.25
C GLY A 73 4.22 9.83 -9.16
N TRP A 74 4.21 11.16 -9.23
CA TRP A 74 3.41 11.99 -8.33
C TRP A 74 1.91 11.80 -8.51
N ILE A 75 1.44 11.62 -9.76
CA ILE A 75 0.04 11.34 -10.06
C ILE A 75 -0.37 9.99 -9.48
N VAL A 76 0.46 8.95 -9.65
CA VAL A 76 0.22 7.62 -9.05
C VAL A 76 0.13 7.74 -7.53
N LEU A 77 1.06 8.45 -6.90
CA LEU A 77 1.03 8.68 -5.46
C LEU A 77 -0.24 9.42 -5.01
N ALA A 78 -0.64 10.46 -5.73
CA ALA A 78 -1.87 11.20 -5.44
C ALA A 78 -3.11 10.30 -5.58
N LEU A 79 -3.12 9.41 -6.58
CA LEU A 79 -4.20 8.45 -6.80
C LEU A 79 -4.23 7.37 -5.70
N GLU A 80 -3.07 6.83 -5.32
CA GLU A 80 -2.94 5.91 -4.18
C GLU A 80 -3.47 6.56 -2.89
N ALA A 81 -3.08 7.81 -2.62
CA ALA A 81 -3.55 8.58 -1.46
C ALA A 81 -5.07 8.83 -1.51
N ALA A 82 -5.62 9.16 -2.68
CA ALA A 82 -7.05 9.36 -2.88
C ALA A 82 -7.87 8.07 -2.68
N LEU A 83 -7.25 6.91 -2.93
CA LEU A 83 -7.87 5.59 -2.76
C LEU A 83 -7.72 5.02 -1.34
N LEU A 84 -6.88 5.59 -0.47
CA LEU A 84 -6.74 5.16 0.93
C LEU A 84 -8.07 5.07 1.70
N PRO A 85 -9.00 6.06 1.61
CA PRO A 85 -10.28 5.96 2.30
C PRO A 85 -11.12 4.77 1.81
N LEU A 86 -10.97 4.40 0.53
CA LEU A 86 -11.64 3.28 -0.09
C LEU A 86 -11.09 1.95 0.43
N MET A 87 -9.76 1.82 0.45
CA MET A 87 -9.06 0.65 1.01
C MET A 87 -9.36 0.49 2.49
N LEU A 88 -9.41 1.58 3.27
CA LEU A 88 -9.76 1.55 4.68
C LEU A 88 -11.18 1.01 4.90
N ARG A 89 -12.13 1.36 4.04
CA ARG A 89 -13.50 0.80 4.09
C ARG A 89 -13.53 -0.69 3.75
N ALA A 90 -12.85 -1.11 2.70
CA ALA A 90 -12.76 -2.52 2.32
C ALA A 90 -12.11 -3.35 3.44
N THR A 91 -11.00 -2.87 4.01
CA THR A 91 -10.28 -3.50 5.12
C THR A 91 -11.17 -3.61 6.37
N ARG A 92 -11.90 -2.54 6.71
CA ARG A 92 -12.85 -2.56 7.83
C ARG A 92 -13.92 -3.62 7.63
N ARG A 93 -14.48 -3.73 6.43
CA ARG A 93 -15.51 -4.74 6.11
C ARG A 93 -14.98 -6.16 6.20
N ALA A 94 -13.76 -6.40 5.72
CA ALA A 94 -13.12 -7.70 5.87
C ALA A 94 -12.89 -8.04 7.35
N ALA A 95 -12.49 -7.07 8.18
CA ALA A 95 -12.37 -7.27 9.63
C ALA A 95 -13.74 -7.55 10.30
N GLU A 96 -14.80 -6.81 9.93
CA GLU A 96 -16.16 -7.04 10.44
C GLU A 96 -16.70 -8.44 10.06
N ALA A 97 -16.41 -8.92 8.84
CA ALA A 97 -16.81 -10.26 8.41
C ALA A 97 -16.10 -11.37 9.20
N ASP A 98 -14.81 -11.19 9.48
CA ASP A 98 -14.00 -12.11 10.29
C ASP A 98 -14.47 -12.16 11.74
N GLU A 99 -14.87 -11.03 12.32
CA GLU A 99 -15.46 -10.98 13.65
C GLU A 99 -16.84 -11.65 13.74
N ALA A 100 -17.62 -11.60 12.66
CA ALA A 100 -18.90 -12.30 12.55
C ALA A 100 -18.75 -13.82 12.34
N GLY A 101 -17.51 -14.33 12.22
CA GLY A 101 -17.23 -15.75 11.97
C GLY A 101 -17.36 -16.17 10.50
N HIS A 102 -17.47 -15.21 9.57
CA HIS A 102 -17.45 -15.49 8.14
C HIS A 102 -16.02 -15.48 7.58
N ILE A 103 -15.78 -16.16 6.46
CA ILE A 103 -14.48 -16.14 5.77
C ILE A 103 -14.32 -14.80 5.04
N PRO A 104 -13.34 -13.95 5.40
CA PRO A 104 -13.17 -12.64 4.78
C PRO A 104 -12.56 -12.78 3.38
N THR A 105 -13.29 -12.33 2.35
CA THR A 105 -12.83 -12.38 0.95
C THR A 105 -12.56 -10.99 0.39
N ALA A 106 -11.48 -10.84 -0.39
CA ALA A 106 -11.10 -9.56 -0.98
C ALA A 106 -12.19 -9.03 -1.95
N LEU A 107 -12.71 -9.89 -2.82
CA LEU A 107 -13.78 -9.53 -3.77
C LEU A 107 -15.09 -9.14 -3.05
N GLY A 108 -15.48 -9.90 -2.02
CA GLY A 108 -16.66 -9.58 -1.21
C GLY A 108 -16.52 -8.24 -0.48
N SER A 109 -15.31 -7.93 0.00
CA SER A 109 -15.04 -6.64 0.67
C SER A 109 -15.17 -5.45 -0.27
N TRP A 110 -14.74 -5.58 -1.53
CA TRP A 110 -14.84 -4.53 -2.56
C TRP A 110 -16.27 -4.29 -3.04
N GLY A 111 -17.07 -5.34 -3.24
CA GLY A 111 -18.47 -5.22 -3.68
C GLY A 111 -19.35 -4.40 -2.72
N ALA A 112 -19.03 -4.43 -1.43
CA ALA A 112 -19.77 -3.70 -0.40
C ALA A 112 -19.29 -2.25 -0.15
N VAL A 113 -18.19 -1.82 -0.79
CA VAL A 113 -17.64 -0.46 -0.63
C VAL A 113 -18.57 0.63 -1.18
N ILE A 114 -19.44 0.26 -2.14
CA ILE A 114 -20.49 1.12 -2.74
C ILE A 114 -21.67 1.33 -1.75
N GLY A 115 -21.72 0.57 -0.66
CA GLY A 115 -22.76 0.68 0.38
C GLY A 115 -22.56 1.84 1.38
N ARG A 116 -23.67 2.20 2.06
CA ARG A 116 -23.85 3.34 2.98
C ARG A 116 -22.61 3.66 3.85
N ARG A 117 -22.25 4.96 3.85
CA ARG A 117 -21.20 5.57 4.68
C ARG A 117 -21.61 5.47 6.16
N SER A 118 -21.04 4.51 6.88
CA SER A 118 -21.18 4.43 8.34
C SER A 118 -20.54 5.68 8.99
N ARG A 119 -21.33 6.43 9.75
CA ARG A 119 -20.86 7.54 10.58
C ARG A 119 -20.24 6.94 11.84
N ASP A 120 -18.95 7.15 12.02
CA ASP A 120 -18.20 6.67 13.17
C ASP A 120 -17.84 7.86 14.05
N SER A 121 -18.47 7.94 15.22
CA SER A 121 -18.13 8.86 16.30
C SER A 121 -17.61 8.04 17.48
N GLY A 122 -16.29 7.98 17.63
CA GLY A 122 -15.66 7.33 18.76
C GLY A 122 -14.26 7.91 18.98
N ASP A 123 -13.84 7.95 20.24
CA ASP A 123 -12.51 8.43 20.62
C ASP A 123 -11.43 7.54 19.99
N ARG A 124 -10.45 8.19 19.35
CA ARG A 124 -9.34 7.53 18.66
C ARG A 124 -8.13 7.45 19.58
N ARG A 125 -7.63 6.24 19.82
CA ARG A 125 -6.33 6.02 20.46
C ARG A 125 -5.23 6.13 19.42
N ILE A 126 -4.74 7.36 19.24
CA ILE A 126 -3.71 7.71 18.25
C ILE A 126 -2.44 6.83 18.40
N SER A 127 -2.11 6.38 19.60
CA SER A 127 -0.92 5.54 19.87
C SER A 127 -0.92 4.20 19.13
N VAL A 128 -2.07 3.52 18.98
CA VAL A 128 -2.15 2.24 18.25
C VAL A 128 -1.99 2.45 16.75
N ALA A 129 -2.65 3.49 16.21
CA ALA A 129 -2.51 3.85 14.79
C ALA A 129 -1.06 4.24 14.47
N PHE A 130 -0.41 4.99 15.36
CA PHE A 130 0.99 5.41 15.18
C PHE A 130 1.96 4.22 15.24
N ALA A 131 1.82 3.32 16.21
CA ALA A 131 2.67 2.13 16.31
C ALA A 131 2.56 1.23 15.08
N MET A 132 1.33 0.99 14.60
CA MET A 132 1.09 0.19 13.39
C MET A 132 1.55 0.90 12.11
N ALA A 133 1.45 2.23 12.05
CA ALA A 133 2.01 3.01 10.95
C ALA A 133 3.55 2.94 10.94
N ALA A 134 4.20 3.04 12.10
CA ALA A 134 5.64 2.85 12.21
C ALA A 134 6.07 1.44 11.76
N PHE A 135 5.32 0.42 12.18
CA PHE A 135 5.54 -0.95 11.71
C PHE A 135 5.35 -1.09 10.19
N ALA A 136 4.33 -0.46 9.62
CA ALA A 136 4.13 -0.43 8.17
C ALA A 136 5.31 0.21 7.44
N VAL A 137 5.88 1.29 7.96
CA VAL A 137 7.09 1.92 7.39
C VAL A 137 8.27 0.96 7.40
N VAL A 138 8.48 0.22 8.49
CA VAL A 138 9.55 -0.80 8.57
C VAL A 138 9.34 -1.90 7.53
N VAL A 139 8.12 -2.42 7.41
CA VAL A 139 7.76 -3.44 6.40
C VAL A 139 8.00 -2.90 4.99
N TRP A 140 7.58 -1.67 4.71
CA TRP A 140 7.77 -1.02 3.41
C TRP A 140 9.26 -0.87 3.07
N LEU A 141 10.08 -0.42 4.02
CA LEU A 141 11.52 -0.29 3.84
C LEU A 141 12.17 -1.64 3.53
N LEU A 142 11.88 -2.67 4.34
CA LEU A 142 12.43 -4.02 4.13
C LEU A 142 12.00 -4.62 2.79
N ALA A 143 10.73 -4.51 2.44
CA ALA A 143 10.20 -5.00 1.17
C ALA A 143 10.82 -4.26 -0.03
N SER A 144 11.02 -2.95 0.08
CA SER A 144 11.66 -2.15 -0.97
C SER A 144 13.14 -2.51 -1.13
N LEU A 145 13.86 -2.72 -0.03
CA LEU A 145 15.26 -3.15 -0.06
C LEU A 145 15.40 -4.53 -0.73
N ILE A 146 14.61 -5.51 -0.30
CA ILE A 146 14.61 -6.87 -0.87
C ILE A 146 14.23 -6.81 -2.36
N GLY A 147 13.17 -6.06 -2.69
CA GLY A 147 12.72 -5.92 -4.06
C GLY A 147 13.77 -5.30 -4.98
N ASN A 148 14.48 -4.27 -4.52
CA ASN A 148 15.56 -3.64 -5.27
C ASN A 148 16.76 -4.58 -5.46
N LEU A 149 17.09 -5.40 -4.45
CA LEU A 149 18.12 -6.42 -4.58
C LEU A 149 17.76 -7.47 -5.64
N ILE A 150 16.48 -7.85 -5.73
CA ILE A 150 15.99 -8.75 -6.78
C ILE A 150 16.05 -8.07 -8.15
N ALA A 151 15.62 -6.80 -8.23
CA ALA A 151 15.64 -6.03 -9.48
C ALA A 151 17.04 -5.94 -10.10
N ALA A 152 18.09 -5.85 -9.27
CA ALA A 152 19.48 -5.78 -9.71
C ALA A 152 19.97 -7.04 -10.46
N VAL A 153 19.29 -8.17 -10.33
CA VAL A 153 19.67 -9.46 -10.96
C VAL A 153 18.87 -9.74 -12.24
N VAL A 154 17.90 -8.89 -12.56
CA VAL A 154 16.94 -9.12 -13.64
C VAL A 154 17.45 -8.51 -14.95
N SER A 155 17.23 -9.21 -16.06
CA SER A 155 17.63 -8.75 -17.40
C SER A 155 16.90 -7.47 -17.82
N ASP A 156 17.60 -6.58 -18.52
CA ASP A 156 17.14 -5.25 -18.96
C ASP A 156 15.76 -5.24 -19.64
N GLY A 157 15.40 -6.29 -20.38
CA GLY A 157 14.13 -6.39 -21.10
C GLY A 157 12.88 -6.44 -20.19
N VAL A 158 13.03 -6.84 -18.93
CA VAL A 158 11.94 -6.95 -17.95
C VAL A 158 12.20 -6.16 -16.65
N ALA A 159 13.32 -5.44 -16.58
CA ALA A 159 13.68 -4.63 -15.42
C ALA A 159 12.58 -3.60 -15.08
N TRP A 160 11.94 -3.02 -16.09
CA TRP A 160 10.82 -2.08 -15.90
C TRP A 160 9.64 -2.68 -15.13
N VAL A 161 9.31 -3.96 -15.36
CA VAL A 161 8.22 -4.66 -14.65
C VAL A 161 8.59 -4.82 -13.19
N VAL A 162 9.83 -5.21 -12.93
CA VAL A 162 10.30 -5.49 -11.57
C VAL A 162 10.41 -4.20 -10.77
N VAL A 163 11.02 -3.14 -11.32
CA VAL A 163 11.13 -1.84 -10.66
C VAL A 163 9.76 -1.24 -10.33
N ALA A 164 8.82 -1.26 -11.29
CA ALA A 164 7.46 -0.79 -11.06
C ALA A 164 6.71 -1.68 -10.04
N GLY A 165 6.89 -3.00 -10.15
CA GLY A 165 6.26 -3.98 -9.26
C GLY A 165 6.73 -3.87 -7.81
N VAL A 166 8.03 -3.63 -7.58
CA VAL A 166 8.62 -3.55 -6.24
C VAL A 166 7.93 -2.50 -5.38
N ARG A 167 7.70 -1.30 -5.92
CA ARG A 167 6.99 -0.23 -5.18
C ARG A 167 5.55 -0.63 -4.85
N GLY A 168 4.82 -1.16 -5.84
CA GLY A 168 3.43 -1.58 -5.67
C GLY A 168 3.27 -2.71 -4.66
N VAL A 169 4.17 -3.70 -4.70
CA VAL A 169 4.20 -4.85 -3.78
C VAL A 169 4.63 -4.41 -2.38
N ALA A 170 5.65 -3.56 -2.25
CA ALA A 170 6.08 -3.05 -0.95
C ALA A 170 4.95 -2.29 -0.24
N LEU A 171 4.19 -1.47 -0.98
CA LEU A 171 3.00 -0.80 -0.47
C LEU A 171 1.89 -1.81 -0.10
N ALA A 172 1.66 -2.83 -0.93
CA ALA A 172 0.67 -3.87 -0.67
C ALA A 172 0.97 -4.69 0.60
N LEU A 173 2.26 -4.90 0.90
CA LEU A 173 2.70 -5.58 2.13
C LEU A 173 2.56 -4.68 3.37
N ALA A 174 2.84 -3.38 3.23
CA ALA A 174 2.91 -2.45 4.35
C ALA A 174 1.56 -1.84 4.77
N LEU A 175 0.77 -1.37 3.80
CA LEU A 175 -0.50 -0.67 4.05
C LEU A 175 -1.52 -1.46 4.90
N PRO A 176 -1.64 -2.81 4.78
CA PRO A 176 -2.51 -3.59 5.66
C PRO A 176 -2.31 -3.28 7.15
N PHE A 177 -1.06 -3.14 7.60
CA PHE A 177 -0.75 -2.85 9.00
C PHE A 177 -1.24 -1.46 9.41
N ALA A 178 -0.98 -0.44 8.60
CA ALA A 178 -1.45 0.92 8.86
C ALA A 178 -2.99 1.00 8.87
N LEU A 179 -3.66 0.35 7.92
CA LEU A 179 -5.12 0.34 7.81
C LEU A 179 -5.77 -0.35 9.02
N VAL A 180 -5.25 -1.52 9.42
CA VAL A 180 -5.72 -2.23 10.62
C VAL A 180 -5.47 -1.40 11.88
N GLY A 181 -4.31 -0.75 12.00
CA GLY A 181 -4.02 0.17 13.11
C GLY A 181 -5.04 1.30 13.22
N VAL A 182 -5.48 1.87 12.10
CA VAL A 182 -6.54 2.90 12.09
C VAL A 182 -7.91 2.32 12.49
N ILE A 183 -8.22 1.08 12.09
CA ILE A 183 -9.48 0.41 12.46
C ILE A 183 -9.51 0.10 13.96
N GLU A 184 -8.46 -0.53 14.48
CA GLU A 184 -8.34 -0.99 15.87
C GLU A 184 -8.03 0.15 16.86
N SER A 185 -7.54 1.30 16.38
CA SER A 185 -7.38 2.49 17.21
C SER A 185 -8.71 3.08 17.71
N LYS A 186 -9.84 2.65 17.15
CA LYS A 186 -11.17 3.07 17.60
C LYS A 186 -11.54 2.28 18.84
N ILE A 187 -11.80 2.99 19.92
CA ILE A 187 -12.25 2.35 21.16
C ILE A 187 -13.63 1.74 20.91
N ARG A 188 -13.69 0.40 20.85
CA ARG A 188 -14.95 -0.32 20.93
C ARG A 188 -15.43 -0.23 22.38
N HIS A 189 -16.29 0.73 22.70
CA HIS A 189 -17.04 0.68 23.97
C HIS A 189 -17.86 -0.61 23.95
N ARG A 190 -17.36 -1.65 24.61
CA ARG A 190 -18.22 -2.75 25.04
C ARG A 190 -19.10 -2.13 26.14
N PRO A 191 -20.44 -2.15 26.03
CA PRO A 191 -21.26 -1.86 27.20
C PRO A 191 -20.83 -2.85 28.28
N SER A 192 -20.43 -2.33 29.44
CA SER A 192 -20.26 -3.12 30.65
C SER A 192 -21.59 -3.80 30.89
N VAL A 193 -21.63 -5.13 30.70
CA VAL A 193 -22.72 -5.93 31.21
C VAL A 193 -22.56 -5.89 32.72
N ASP A 194 -23.43 -5.14 33.38
CA ASP A 194 -23.53 -5.16 34.84
C ASP A 194 -23.80 -6.61 35.27
N PRO A 195 -23.02 -7.18 36.21
CA PRO A 195 -23.39 -8.44 36.82
C PRO A 195 -24.65 -8.20 37.67
N VAL A 196 -25.76 -8.80 37.25
CA VAL A 196 -26.95 -8.98 38.08
C VAL A 196 -26.70 -10.13 39.05
#